data_AF-A0A9D8L930-F1
#
_entry.id   AF-A0A9D8L930-F1
#
_cell.length_a   1.000
_cell.length_b   1.000
_cell.length_c   1.000
_cell.angle_alpha   90.00
_cell.angle_beta   90.00
_cell.angle_gamma   90.00
#
_symmetry.space_group_name_H-M   'P 1'
#
loop_
_entity.id
_entity.type
_entity.pdbx_description
1 polymer ?
#
loop_
_entity_poly.entity_id
_entity_poly.type
_entity_poly.pdbx_seq_one_letter_code
_entity_poly.pdbx_strand_id
1 'polypeptide(L)'
;FRFPDEELSPAPVLTGHESGVITIALKEADDAAREYRRARFNEPYRTLLGHFRHEIGHYYWSILVSGKPAQSEFRRLFGDETADYGVALQRHYADGAPAEWQQGYISAYATSHPWEDFAETFAHYLHLVDTTEMAAAFGIRLKPKLDRAGELSAELDYNPYRDARIDDLVENWVPLASLINNLNRAVGQQDAYPFVLTPAVIEKLGFVLRLVREAGASQWTVAGPAGPIPINVPQAE
;
A
#
# COMPACT_ATOMS: atom_id res chain seq x y z
N PHE A 1 3.63 -2.05 17.75
CA PHE A 1 3.68 -0.61 17.43
C PHE A 1 4.28 0.17 18.57
N ARG A 2 5.11 1.17 18.26
CA ARG A 2 5.58 2.18 19.20
C ARG A 2 5.33 3.56 18.59
N PHE A 3 4.83 4.49 19.40
CA PHE A 3 4.57 5.89 19.01
C PHE A 3 5.38 6.82 19.91
N PRO A 4 6.70 6.95 19.71
CA PRO A 4 7.54 7.75 20.58
C PRO A 4 7.41 9.22 20.21
N ASP A 5 7.29 10.07 21.25
CA ASP A 5 7.42 11.51 21.10
C ASP A 5 8.90 11.90 21.12
N GLU A 6 9.33 12.62 20.09
CA GLU A 6 10.74 13.03 19.94
C GLU A 6 11.13 14.08 20.99
N GLU A 7 10.18 14.88 21.51
CA GLU A 7 10.45 15.82 22.61
C GLU A 7 10.73 15.10 23.94
N LEU A 8 10.28 13.85 24.05
CA LEU A 8 10.44 13.01 25.24
C LEU A 8 11.47 11.88 25.04
N SER A 9 12.10 11.81 23.88
CA SER A 9 13.03 10.73 23.51
C SER A 9 14.49 11.22 23.55
N PRO A 10 15.43 10.47 24.13
CA PRO A 10 16.85 10.86 24.22
C PRO A 10 17.60 10.80 22.88
N ALA A 11 16.97 10.30 21.81
CA ALA A 11 17.54 10.20 20.46
C ALA A 11 16.47 10.54 19.40
N PRO A 12 16.88 11.01 18.20
CA PRO A 12 15.97 11.28 17.10
C PRO A 12 15.12 10.06 16.78
N VAL A 13 13.81 10.24 16.71
CA VAL A 13 12.86 9.16 16.43
C VAL A 13 12.60 9.17 14.92
N LEU A 14 13.04 8.12 14.24
CA LEU A 14 12.70 7.89 12.84
C LEU A 14 11.49 6.95 12.74
N THR A 15 10.60 7.24 11.80
CA THR A 15 9.59 6.25 11.39
C THR A 15 10.29 5.14 10.62
N GLY A 16 9.93 3.90 10.93
CA GLY A 16 10.51 2.73 10.30
C GLY A 16 10.05 1.45 10.98
N HIS A 17 10.55 0.32 10.49
CA HIS A 17 10.31 -0.99 11.08
C HIS A 17 11.63 -1.64 11.51
N GLU A 18 11.63 -2.28 12.68
CA GLU A 18 12.76 -3.08 13.15
C GLU A 18 12.22 -4.34 13.83
N SER A 19 12.62 -5.53 13.35
CA SER A 19 12.23 -6.83 13.91
C SER A 19 10.73 -7.01 14.19
N GLY A 20 9.88 -6.45 13.33
CA GLY A 20 8.41 -6.51 13.46
C GLY A 20 7.78 -5.46 14.36
N VAL A 21 8.59 -4.55 14.95
CA VAL A 21 8.09 -3.37 15.63
C VAL A 21 8.09 -2.20 14.64
N ILE A 22 6.89 -1.80 14.23
CA ILE A 22 6.67 -0.55 13.49
C ILE A 22 6.71 0.61 14.49
N THR A 23 7.63 1.54 14.27
CA THR A 23 7.80 2.78 15.03
C THR A 23 7.35 3.94 14.15
N ILE A 24 6.48 4.79 14.68
CA ILE A 24 6.09 6.03 14.00
C ILE A 24 6.47 7.20 14.90
N ALA A 25 7.31 8.09 14.39
CA ALA A 25 7.65 9.32 15.08
C ALA A 25 6.44 10.25 15.16
N LEU A 26 6.16 10.79 16.35
CA LEU A 26 4.99 11.66 16.56
C LEU A 26 5.02 12.93 15.67
N LYS A 27 6.21 13.41 15.29
CA LYS A 27 6.38 14.51 14.32
C LYS A 27 5.83 14.21 12.92
N GLU A 28 5.58 12.96 12.56
CA GLU A 28 4.87 12.61 11.33
C GLU A 28 3.35 12.80 11.43
N ALA A 29 2.81 12.91 12.64
CA ALA A 29 1.41 13.23 12.88
C ALA A 29 1.15 14.76 12.91
N ASP A 30 2.18 15.60 12.96
CA ASP A 30 2.05 17.07 12.88
C ASP A 30 1.80 17.52 11.43
N ASP A 31 0.62 18.11 11.20
CA ASP A 31 0.17 18.63 9.91
C ASP A 31 1.13 19.69 9.33
N ALA A 32 1.71 20.57 10.17
CA ALA A 32 2.59 21.65 9.70
C ALA A 32 3.96 21.12 9.25
N ALA A 33 4.53 20.18 10.00
CA ALA A 33 5.78 19.50 9.62
C ALA A 33 5.60 18.60 8.38
N ARG A 34 4.38 18.09 8.14
CA ARG A 34 4.02 17.34 6.93
C ARG A 34 3.90 18.24 5.71
N GLU A 35 3.19 19.37 5.78
CA GLU A 35 3.09 20.30 4.65
C GLU A 35 4.45 20.89 4.25
N TYR A 36 5.31 21.18 5.22
CA TYR A 36 6.69 21.61 4.95
C TYR A 36 7.51 20.53 4.21
N ARG A 37 7.39 19.26 4.62
CA ARG A 37 8.05 18.14 3.92
C ARG A 37 7.44 17.85 2.55
N ARG A 38 6.11 17.92 2.40
CA ARG A 38 5.40 17.80 1.12
C ARG A 38 5.91 18.81 0.11
N ALA A 39 6.03 20.07 0.52
CA ALA A 39 6.55 21.15 -0.33
C ALA A 39 8.04 20.97 -0.67
N ARG A 40 8.84 20.41 0.25
CA ARG A 40 10.29 20.24 0.09
C ARG A 40 10.70 19.02 -0.74
N PHE A 41 9.92 17.94 -0.69
CA PHE A 41 10.21 16.68 -1.40
C PHE A 41 9.31 16.43 -2.62
N ASN A 42 8.40 17.37 -2.94
CA ASN A 42 7.47 17.25 -4.06
C ASN A 42 6.64 15.95 -4.02
N GLU A 43 6.29 15.52 -2.81
CA GLU A 43 5.48 14.32 -2.53
C GLU A 43 4.04 14.76 -2.19
N PRO A 44 3.13 14.86 -3.16
CA PRO A 44 1.77 15.37 -2.94
C PRO A 44 0.92 14.47 -2.01
N TYR A 45 1.32 13.21 -1.82
CA TYR A 45 0.54 12.21 -1.08
C TYR A 45 1.33 11.60 0.10
N ARG A 46 1.66 12.42 1.10
CA ARG A 46 2.29 11.94 2.34
C ARG A 46 1.31 12.04 3.52
N THR A 47 0.68 10.93 3.90
CA THR A 47 -0.21 10.83 5.06
C THR A 47 0.35 9.85 6.09
N LEU A 48 0.01 10.04 7.36
CA LEU A 48 0.41 9.11 8.43
C LEU A 48 -0.09 7.69 8.16
N LEU A 49 -1.33 7.56 7.66
CA LEU A 49 -1.89 6.27 7.26
C LEU A 49 -1.12 5.64 6.09
N GLY A 50 -0.66 6.45 5.13
CA GLY A 50 0.19 6.00 4.03
C GLY A 50 1.50 5.40 4.53
N HIS A 51 2.23 6.10 5.41
CA HIS A 51 3.45 5.56 6.00
C HIS A 51 3.19 4.29 6.80
N PHE A 52 2.12 4.26 7.59
CA PHE A 52 1.79 3.08 8.37
C PHE A 52 1.59 1.85 7.47
N ARG A 53 0.88 2.02 6.36
CA ARG A 53 0.67 0.96 5.36
C ARG A 53 1.98 0.56 4.67
N HIS A 54 2.89 1.51 4.44
CA HIS A 54 4.22 1.25 3.90
C HIS A 54 5.07 0.37 4.85
N GLU A 55 5.11 0.73 6.13
CA GLU A 55 5.82 -0.06 7.15
C GLU A 55 5.22 -1.46 7.35
N ILE A 56 3.89 -1.59 7.22
CA ILE A 56 3.24 -2.91 7.15
C ILE A 56 3.78 -3.70 5.95
N GLY A 57 3.94 -3.06 4.79
CA GLY A 57 4.54 -3.67 3.61
C GLY A 57 5.90 -4.28 3.90
N HIS A 58 6.82 -3.52 4.48
CA HIS A 58 8.13 -4.05 4.86
C HIS A 58 8.05 -5.23 5.84
N TYR A 59 7.18 -5.13 6.84
CA TYR A 59 6.98 -6.23 7.78
C TYR A 59 6.50 -7.50 7.07
N TYR A 60 5.49 -7.37 6.20
CA TYR A 60 4.97 -8.49 5.42
C TYR A 60 6.01 -9.08 4.47
N TRP A 61 6.87 -8.25 3.87
CA TRP A 61 7.99 -8.72 3.05
C TRP A 61 8.89 -9.67 3.85
N SER A 62 9.23 -9.31 5.10
CA SER A 62 10.14 -10.11 5.94
C SER A 62 9.60 -11.51 6.26
N ILE A 63 8.27 -11.65 6.43
CA ILE A 63 7.65 -12.92 6.82
C ILE A 63 7.12 -13.74 5.64
N LEU A 64 6.71 -13.08 4.54
CA LEU A 64 6.09 -13.74 3.38
C LEU A 64 7.05 -13.93 2.20
N VAL A 65 8.07 -13.09 2.07
CA VAL A 65 8.96 -13.07 0.88
C VAL A 65 10.37 -13.51 1.22
N SER A 66 10.99 -12.91 2.23
CA SER A 66 12.40 -13.15 2.55
C SER A 66 12.70 -14.62 2.87
N GLY A 67 13.58 -15.25 2.09
CA GLY A 67 13.93 -16.66 2.24
C GLY A 67 12.79 -17.63 1.93
N LYS A 68 11.73 -17.19 1.24
CA LYS A 68 10.57 -17.99 0.84
C LYS A 68 10.54 -18.22 -0.68
N PRO A 69 9.76 -19.20 -1.17
CA PRO A 69 9.60 -19.43 -2.62
C PRO A 69 9.19 -18.17 -3.42
N ALA A 70 8.39 -17.30 -2.80
CA ALA A 70 7.94 -16.03 -3.38
C ALA A 70 9.07 -15.04 -3.71
N GLN A 71 10.27 -15.17 -3.12
CA GLN A 71 11.38 -14.25 -3.36
C GLN A 71 11.83 -14.22 -4.83
N SER A 72 11.73 -15.36 -5.53
CA SER A 72 12.06 -15.44 -6.95
C SER A 72 11.14 -14.59 -7.83
N GLU A 73 9.83 -14.63 -7.58
CA GLU A 73 8.85 -13.83 -8.28
C GLU A 73 8.94 -12.35 -7.87
N PHE A 74 9.20 -12.08 -6.59
CA PHE A 74 9.51 -10.73 -6.12
C PHE A 74 10.65 -10.11 -6.94
N ARG A 75 11.78 -10.81 -7.11
CA ARG A 75 12.92 -10.28 -7.88
C ARG A 75 12.60 -10.04 -9.35
N ARG A 76 11.73 -10.87 -9.94
CA ARG A 76 11.24 -10.68 -11.30
C ARG A 76 10.42 -9.39 -11.44
N LEU A 77 9.63 -9.05 -10.42
CA LEU A 77 8.68 -7.93 -10.44
C LEU A 77 9.27 -6.59 -9.97
N PHE A 78 10.06 -6.62 -8.89
CA PHE A 78 10.55 -5.44 -8.19
C PHE A 78 12.06 -5.19 -8.39
N GLY A 79 12.81 -6.22 -8.79
CA GLY A 79 14.27 -6.17 -8.95
C GLY A 79 15.02 -6.82 -7.77
N ASP A 80 16.35 -6.69 -7.81
CA ASP A 80 17.24 -7.34 -6.83
C ASP A 80 17.40 -6.50 -5.56
N GLU A 81 16.79 -6.95 -4.47
CA GLU A 81 16.84 -6.29 -3.17
C GLU A 81 18.19 -6.37 -2.46
N THR A 82 19.17 -7.11 -3.01
CA THR A 82 20.51 -7.21 -2.41
C THR A 82 21.41 -6.02 -2.74
N ALA A 83 20.93 -5.09 -3.57
CA ALA A 83 21.57 -3.80 -3.78
C ALA A 83 21.78 -3.08 -2.44
N ASP A 84 22.89 -2.34 -2.32
CA ASP A 84 23.15 -1.59 -1.10
C ASP A 84 22.09 -0.49 -0.94
N TYR A 85 21.26 -0.66 0.09
CA TYR A 85 20.13 0.22 0.38
C TYR A 85 20.56 1.67 0.56
N GLY A 86 21.64 1.91 1.29
CA GLY A 86 22.13 3.27 1.58
C GLY A 86 22.62 3.97 0.31
N VAL A 87 23.36 3.26 -0.54
CA VAL A 87 23.82 3.78 -1.84
C VAL A 87 22.64 4.04 -2.78
N ALA A 88 21.67 3.14 -2.83
CA ALA A 88 20.49 3.29 -3.67
C ALA A 88 19.66 4.52 -3.28
N LEU A 89 19.46 4.74 -1.98
CA LEU A 89 18.74 5.91 -1.47
C LEU A 89 19.50 7.21 -1.70
N GLN A 90 20.82 7.23 -1.50
CA GLN A 90 21.65 8.41 -1.82
C GLN A 90 21.55 8.78 -3.30
N ARG A 91 21.60 7.79 -4.19
CA ARG A 91 21.44 8.00 -5.62
C ARG A 91 20.06 8.57 -5.94
N HIS A 92 18.99 8.01 -5.35
CA HIS A 92 17.64 8.52 -5.56
C HIS A 92 17.49 9.98 -5.12
N TYR A 93 18.07 10.38 -3.99
CA TYR A 93 18.02 11.78 -3.54
C TYR A 93 18.88 12.73 -4.38
N ALA A 94 19.96 12.22 -4.99
CA ALA A 94 20.83 13.02 -5.88
C ALA A 94 20.22 13.19 -7.28
N ASP A 95 19.72 12.11 -7.86
CA ASP A 95 19.30 12.05 -9.27
C ASP A 95 17.77 12.17 -9.45
N GLY A 96 17.00 11.91 -8.39
CA GLY A 96 15.56 11.78 -8.44
C GLY A 96 15.09 10.46 -9.04
N ALA A 97 13.77 10.36 -9.26
CA ALA A 97 13.20 9.24 -10.00
C ALA A 97 13.57 9.34 -11.49
N PRO A 98 13.83 8.20 -12.16
CA PRO A 98 14.13 8.19 -13.59
C PRO A 98 12.96 8.74 -14.42
N ALA A 99 13.25 9.25 -15.62
CA ALA A 99 12.20 9.63 -16.56
C ALA A 99 11.24 8.46 -16.81
N GLU A 100 9.95 8.77 -16.98
CA GLU A 100 8.89 7.77 -17.23
C GLU A 100 8.71 6.72 -16.11
N TRP A 101 9.15 7.01 -14.88
CA TRP A 101 8.96 6.10 -13.74
C TRP A 101 7.50 5.69 -13.53
N GLN A 102 6.55 6.58 -13.88
CA GLN A 102 5.11 6.33 -13.75
C GLN A 102 4.63 5.13 -14.58
N GLN A 103 5.42 4.69 -15.56
CA GLN A 103 5.09 3.50 -16.37
C GLN A 103 5.19 2.21 -15.54
N GLY A 104 6.04 2.17 -14.51
CA GLY A 104 6.35 0.96 -13.74
C GLY A 104 6.22 1.05 -12.23
N TYR A 105 6.15 2.25 -11.66
CA TYR A 105 6.18 2.48 -10.21
C TYR A 105 4.98 3.29 -9.75
N ILE A 106 4.46 2.96 -8.57
CA ILE A 106 3.30 3.65 -8.00
C ILE A 106 3.67 5.05 -7.49
N SER A 107 4.92 5.26 -7.05
CA SER A 107 5.44 6.54 -6.58
C SER A 107 6.87 6.76 -7.10
N ALA A 108 7.32 8.01 -7.06
CA ALA A 108 8.71 8.33 -7.36
C ALA A 108 9.66 7.62 -6.38
N TYR A 109 9.29 7.58 -5.09
CA TYR A 109 10.08 6.97 -4.03
C TYR A 109 10.23 5.45 -4.20
N ALA A 110 9.22 4.77 -4.74
CA ALA A 110 9.31 3.35 -5.12
C ALA A 110 10.48 3.05 -6.07
N THR A 111 10.99 4.03 -6.83
CA THR A 111 12.15 3.85 -7.71
C THR A 111 13.48 3.77 -6.96
N SER A 112 13.49 4.11 -5.67
CA SER A 112 14.71 4.19 -4.87
C SER A 112 15.35 2.84 -4.61
N HIS A 113 14.54 1.80 -4.38
CA HIS A 113 15.03 0.46 -4.08
C HIS A 113 13.91 -0.59 -4.29
N PRO A 114 14.21 -1.83 -4.73
CA PRO A 114 13.19 -2.89 -4.89
C PRO A 114 12.36 -3.18 -3.63
N TRP A 115 12.97 -3.01 -2.46
CA TRP A 115 12.28 -3.17 -1.18
C TRP A 115 11.24 -2.06 -0.92
N GLU A 116 11.55 -0.84 -1.35
CA GLU A 116 10.68 0.33 -1.25
C GLU A 116 9.53 0.26 -2.26
N ASP A 117 9.82 -0.23 -3.47
CA ASP A 117 8.80 -0.48 -4.50
C ASP A 117 7.73 -1.48 -4.00
N PHE A 118 8.17 -2.55 -3.32
CA PHE A 118 7.24 -3.48 -2.70
C PHE A 118 6.46 -2.87 -1.56
N ALA A 119 7.09 -2.13 -0.65
CA ALA A 119 6.41 -1.48 0.47
C ALA A 119 5.37 -0.46 0.00
N GLU A 120 5.70 0.37 -0.98
CA GLU A 120 4.80 1.33 -1.63
C GLU A 120 3.65 0.62 -2.35
N THR A 121 3.94 -0.46 -3.09
CA THR A 121 2.90 -1.28 -3.75
C THR A 121 1.97 -1.92 -2.73
N PHE A 122 2.50 -2.45 -1.62
CA PHE A 122 1.71 -3.04 -0.55
C PHE A 122 0.84 -1.99 0.14
N ALA A 123 1.40 -0.81 0.39
CA ALA A 123 0.65 0.29 0.96
C ALA A 123 -0.51 0.71 0.06
N HIS A 124 -0.28 0.70 -1.25
CA HIS A 124 -1.28 1.00 -2.24
C HIS A 124 -2.35 -0.08 -2.35
N TYR A 125 -1.98 -1.35 -2.24
CA TYR A 125 -2.93 -2.46 -2.15
C TYR A 125 -3.89 -2.28 -0.96
N LEU A 126 -3.38 -1.96 0.24
CA LEU A 126 -4.21 -1.65 1.41
C LEU A 126 -5.08 -0.41 1.18
N HIS A 127 -4.56 0.60 0.48
CA HIS A 127 -5.35 1.78 0.11
C HIS A 127 -6.57 1.42 -0.76
N LEU A 128 -6.39 0.56 -1.77
CA LEU A 128 -7.47 0.09 -2.63
C LEU A 128 -8.49 -0.73 -1.84
N VAL A 129 -8.03 -1.71 -1.06
CA VAL A 129 -8.92 -2.60 -0.30
C VAL A 129 -9.75 -1.82 0.73
N ASP A 130 -9.10 -1.02 1.58
CA ASP A 130 -9.81 -0.31 2.65
C ASP A 130 -10.84 0.69 2.09
N THR A 131 -10.49 1.37 0.99
CA THR A 131 -11.38 2.39 0.40
C THR A 131 -12.54 1.75 -0.36
N THR A 132 -12.31 0.61 -1.04
CA THR A 132 -13.39 -0.15 -1.70
C THR A 132 -14.32 -0.79 -0.68
N GLU A 133 -13.80 -1.34 0.42
CA GLU A 133 -14.59 -1.83 1.54
C GLU A 133 -15.47 -0.73 2.14
N MET A 134 -14.90 0.46 2.41
CA MET A 134 -15.67 1.56 2.97
C MET A 134 -16.77 2.05 2.03
N ALA A 135 -16.48 2.12 0.73
CA ALA A 135 -17.47 2.49 -0.28
C ALA A 135 -18.63 1.48 -0.30
N ALA A 136 -18.32 0.18 -0.27
CA ALA A 136 -19.32 -0.88 -0.21
C ALA A 136 -20.17 -0.79 1.08
N ALA A 137 -19.55 -0.50 2.23
CA ALA A 137 -20.25 -0.35 3.51
C ALA A 137 -21.26 0.82 3.52
N PHE A 138 -21.00 1.89 2.76
CA PHE A 138 -21.95 2.99 2.54
C PHE A 138 -22.95 2.74 1.40
N GLY A 139 -22.96 1.55 0.82
CA GLY A 139 -23.85 1.21 -0.30
C GLY A 139 -23.49 1.90 -1.60
N ILE A 140 -22.26 2.40 -1.76
CA ILE A 140 -21.75 2.88 -3.04
C ILE A 140 -21.58 1.65 -3.94
N ARG A 141 -22.53 1.46 -4.84
CA ARG A 141 -22.51 0.38 -5.84
C ARG A 141 -21.94 0.92 -7.14
N LEU A 142 -20.76 0.43 -7.51
CA LEU A 142 -20.09 0.82 -8.73
C LEU A 142 -20.50 -0.13 -9.85
N LYS A 143 -20.83 0.41 -11.02
CA LYS A 143 -21.12 -0.38 -12.22
C LYS A 143 -19.93 -0.30 -13.18
N PRO A 144 -18.90 -1.16 -13.07
CA PRO A 144 -17.93 -1.30 -14.13
C PRO A 144 -18.56 -2.17 -15.22
N LYS A 145 -19.29 -1.51 -16.12
CA LYS A 145 -19.44 -1.86 -17.55
C LYS A 145 -20.25 -0.76 -18.18
N LEU A 146 -19.72 -0.22 -19.27
CA LEU A 146 -20.31 0.83 -20.09
C LEU A 146 -21.72 0.41 -20.52
N ASP A 147 -22.74 0.77 -19.75
CA ASP A 147 -24.13 0.52 -20.09
C ASP A 147 -24.61 1.63 -21.03
N ARG A 148 -24.74 1.28 -22.32
CA ARG A 148 -25.33 2.14 -23.36
C ARG A 148 -26.87 2.16 -23.32
N ALA A 149 -27.52 1.47 -22.37
CA ALA A 149 -28.96 1.23 -22.36
C ALA A 149 -29.71 1.81 -21.14
N GLY A 150 -29.02 2.39 -20.15
CA GLY A 150 -29.66 3.31 -19.20
C GLY A 150 -30.62 2.68 -18.19
N GLU A 151 -30.46 1.41 -17.82
CA GLU A 151 -31.24 0.80 -16.75
C GLU A 151 -30.36 0.41 -15.55
N LEU A 152 -30.51 1.20 -14.48
CA LEU A 152 -29.75 1.08 -13.25
C LEU A 152 -30.43 0.10 -12.28
N SER A 153 -30.09 -1.19 -12.35
CA SER A 153 -30.16 -2.08 -11.18
C SER A 153 -28.90 -2.96 -11.07
N ALA A 154 -28.46 -3.21 -9.83
CA ALA A 154 -27.71 -4.38 -9.34
C ALA A 154 -27.24 -4.17 -7.88
N GLU A 155 -27.26 -5.24 -7.09
CA GLU A 155 -26.64 -5.37 -5.75
C GLU A 155 -25.18 -5.86 -5.89
N LEU A 156 -24.30 -5.39 -5.02
CA LEU A 156 -22.93 -5.87 -4.88
C LEU A 156 -22.80 -6.47 -3.48
N ASP A 157 -22.62 -7.79 -3.42
CA ASP A 157 -22.08 -8.49 -2.25
C ASP A 157 -20.58 -8.76 -2.54
N TYR A 158 -19.79 -7.70 -2.65
CA TYR A 158 -18.35 -7.79 -2.96
C TYR A 158 -17.55 -7.71 -1.68
N ASN A 159 -16.85 -8.80 -1.36
CA ASN A 159 -15.89 -8.84 -0.27
C ASN A 159 -14.46 -8.76 -0.84
N PRO A 160 -13.75 -7.61 -0.72
CA PRO A 160 -12.41 -7.44 -1.29
C PRO A 160 -11.37 -8.38 -0.68
N TYR A 161 -11.66 -9.00 0.47
CA TYR A 161 -10.80 -9.98 1.13
C TYR A 161 -10.99 -11.41 0.63
N ARG A 162 -12.14 -11.75 0.00
CA ARG A 162 -12.49 -13.14 -0.36
C ARG A 162 -12.44 -13.42 -1.85
N ASP A 163 -12.98 -12.55 -2.69
CA ASP A 163 -13.35 -12.92 -4.07
C ASP A 163 -12.54 -12.22 -5.18
N ALA A 164 -11.54 -11.42 -4.83
CA ALA A 164 -10.89 -10.55 -5.81
C ALA A 164 -9.75 -11.27 -6.56
N ARG A 165 -9.89 -11.42 -7.89
CA ARG A 165 -8.72 -11.30 -8.77
C ARG A 165 -8.29 -9.83 -8.76
N ILE A 166 -7.02 -9.55 -9.06
CA ILE A 166 -6.56 -8.16 -9.12
C ILE A 166 -7.37 -7.34 -10.14
N ASP A 167 -7.78 -7.98 -11.24
CA ASP A 167 -8.63 -7.38 -12.27
C ASP A 167 -9.95 -6.86 -11.67
N ASP A 168 -10.61 -7.66 -10.82
CA ASP A 168 -11.87 -7.28 -10.17
C ASP A 168 -11.69 -6.10 -9.21
N LEU A 169 -10.60 -6.09 -8.44
CA LEU A 169 -10.28 -4.98 -7.55
C LEU A 169 -10.05 -3.68 -8.33
N VAL A 170 -9.30 -3.75 -9.44
CA VAL A 170 -9.01 -2.60 -10.29
C VAL A 170 -10.25 -2.10 -11.01
N GLU A 171 -11.10 -2.99 -11.54
CA GLU A 171 -12.36 -2.63 -12.21
C GLU A 171 -13.31 -1.88 -11.27
N ASN A 172 -13.37 -2.27 -9.99
CA ASN A 172 -14.14 -1.54 -8.98
C ASN A 172 -13.44 -0.25 -8.52
N TRP A 173 -12.12 -0.24 -8.46
CA TRP A 173 -11.36 0.92 -7.99
C TRP A 173 -11.43 2.12 -8.92
N VAL A 174 -11.32 1.91 -10.24
CA VAL A 174 -11.22 3.02 -11.21
C VAL A 174 -12.42 3.98 -11.16
N PRO A 175 -13.68 3.52 -11.15
CA PRO A 175 -14.85 4.40 -10.98
C PRO A 175 -14.86 5.12 -9.63
N LEU A 176 -14.42 4.46 -8.55
CA LEU A 176 -14.37 5.04 -7.21
C LEU A 176 -13.36 6.17 -7.13
N ALA A 177 -12.15 5.95 -7.63
CA ALA A 177 -11.09 6.95 -7.68
C ALA A 177 -11.54 8.18 -8.51
N SER A 178 -12.22 7.94 -9.63
CA SER A 178 -12.81 9.00 -10.44
C SER A 178 -13.87 9.79 -9.66
N LEU A 179 -14.78 9.12 -8.95
CA LEU A 179 -15.78 9.78 -8.10
C LEU A 179 -15.11 10.65 -7.03
N ILE A 180 -14.14 10.10 -6.30
CA ILE A 180 -13.39 10.82 -5.25
C ILE A 180 -12.72 12.08 -5.82
N ASN A 181 -11.99 11.95 -6.93
CA ASN A 181 -11.31 13.09 -7.55
C ASN A 181 -12.30 14.15 -8.06
N ASN A 182 -13.42 13.75 -8.66
CA ASN A 182 -14.44 14.70 -9.11
C ASN A 182 -15.13 15.42 -7.94
N LEU A 183 -15.43 14.72 -6.85
CA LEU A 183 -15.97 15.33 -5.63
C LEU A 183 -14.98 16.35 -5.04
N ASN A 184 -13.69 16.01 -4.97
CA ASN A 184 -12.66 16.93 -4.51
C ASN A 184 -12.58 18.19 -5.36
N ARG A 185 -12.55 18.05 -6.70
CA ARG A 185 -12.54 19.20 -7.61
C ARG A 185 -13.78 20.07 -7.45
N ALA A 186 -14.95 19.47 -7.23
CA ALA A 186 -16.21 20.21 -7.04
C ALA A 186 -16.22 21.07 -5.78
N VAL A 187 -15.46 20.70 -4.74
CA VAL A 187 -15.28 21.49 -3.51
C VAL A 187 -13.99 22.32 -3.51
N GLY A 188 -13.34 22.48 -4.67
CA GLY A 188 -12.14 23.32 -4.82
C GLY A 188 -10.85 22.70 -4.31
N GLN A 189 -10.82 21.38 -4.10
CA GLN A 189 -9.63 20.63 -3.68
C GLN A 189 -8.94 19.95 -4.88
N GLN A 190 -7.66 19.64 -4.73
CA GLN A 190 -6.92 18.84 -5.70
C GLN A 190 -7.38 17.37 -5.68
N ASP A 191 -6.99 16.60 -6.70
CA ASP A 191 -7.24 15.16 -6.77
C ASP A 191 -6.75 14.46 -5.50
N ALA A 192 -7.65 13.76 -4.82
CA ALA A 192 -7.30 12.97 -3.64
C ALA A 192 -6.50 11.71 -4.01
N TYR A 193 -6.66 11.22 -5.24
CA TYR A 193 -5.96 10.05 -5.75
C TYR A 193 -5.21 10.41 -7.04
N PRO A 194 -3.93 10.82 -6.95
CA PRO A 194 -3.13 11.22 -8.10
C PRO A 194 -2.35 10.07 -8.76
N PHE A 195 -2.63 8.82 -8.39
CA PHE A 195 -1.83 7.65 -8.82
C PHE A 195 -2.32 7.06 -10.14
N VAL A 196 -1.38 6.49 -10.90
CA VAL A 196 -1.65 5.81 -12.16
C VAL A 196 -1.42 4.31 -11.99
N LEU A 197 -2.45 3.51 -12.25
CA LEU A 197 -2.35 2.04 -12.23
C LEU A 197 -2.04 1.53 -13.63
N THR A 198 -0.76 1.46 -13.98
CA THR A 198 -0.31 0.87 -15.24
C THR A 198 -0.36 -0.66 -15.20
N PRO A 199 -0.30 -1.36 -16.35
CA PRO A 199 -0.24 -2.82 -16.36
C PRO A 199 0.88 -3.41 -15.47
N ALA A 200 2.05 -2.77 -15.43
CA ALA A 200 3.17 -3.19 -14.59
C ALA A 200 2.86 -3.02 -13.09
N VAL A 201 2.25 -1.90 -12.70
CA VAL A 201 1.82 -1.67 -11.31
C VAL A 201 0.71 -2.65 -10.92
N ILE A 202 -0.24 -2.93 -11.82
CA ILE A 202 -1.32 -3.90 -11.60
C ILE A 202 -0.73 -5.32 -11.40
N GLU A 203 0.29 -5.70 -12.16
CA GLU A 203 0.97 -6.99 -11.97
C GLU A 203 1.59 -7.11 -10.56
N LYS A 204 2.26 -6.05 -10.10
CA LYS A 204 2.84 -5.97 -8.74
C LYS A 204 1.76 -6.02 -7.65
N LEU A 205 0.65 -5.30 -7.82
CA LEU A 205 -0.50 -5.36 -6.91
C LEU A 205 -1.11 -6.78 -6.89
N GLY A 206 -1.16 -7.45 -8.03
CA GLY A 206 -1.63 -8.83 -8.13
C GLY A 206 -0.73 -9.81 -7.38
N PHE A 207 0.58 -9.58 -7.37
CA PHE A 207 1.51 -10.35 -6.53
C PHE A 207 1.26 -10.14 -5.03
N VAL A 208 1.10 -8.90 -4.58
CA VAL A 208 0.76 -8.60 -3.17
C VAL A 208 -0.56 -9.26 -2.77
N LEU A 209 -1.60 -9.16 -3.61
CA LEU A 209 -2.89 -9.78 -3.38
C LEU A 209 -2.75 -11.31 -3.21
N ARG A 210 -1.98 -11.99 -4.07
CA ARG A 210 -1.74 -13.44 -3.95
C ARG A 210 -1.03 -13.78 -2.65
N LEU A 211 0.03 -13.07 -2.30
CA LEU A 211 0.76 -13.27 -1.04
C LEU A 211 -0.16 -13.18 0.18
N VAL A 212 -1.02 -12.15 0.23
CA VAL A 212 -1.93 -11.94 1.35
C VAL A 212 -3.00 -13.05 1.41
N ARG A 213 -3.52 -13.50 0.26
CA ARG A 213 -4.50 -14.60 0.21
C ARG A 213 -3.90 -15.92 0.64
N GLU A 214 -2.73 -16.28 0.13
CA GLU A 214 -2.00 -17.50 0.52
C GLU A 214 -1.66 -17.50 2.02
N ALA A 215 -1.22 -16.35 2.54
CA ALA A 215 -1.00 -16.18 3.97
C ALA A 215 -2.31 -16.35 4.76
N GLY A 216 -3.42 -15.79 4.29
CA GLY A 216 -4.74 -15.88 4.92
C GLY A 216 -5.36 -17.29 4.91
N ALA A 217 -4.95 -18.15 3.98
CA ALA A 217 -5.33 -19.55 3.92
C ALA A 217 -4.55 -20.46 4.89
N SER A 218 -3.50 -19.92 5.52
CA SER A 218 -2.68 -20.64 6.50
C SER A 218 -3.07 -20.29 7.94
N GLN A 219 -2.95 -21.25 8.85
CA GLN A 219 -3.11 -20.99 10.29
C GLN A 219 -1.83 -20.37 10.86
N TRP A 220 -1.92 -19.13 11.29
CA TRP A 220 -0.85 -18.43 11.99
C TRP A 220 -1.02 -18.59 13.50
N THR A 221 0.10 -18.67 14.19
CA THR A 221 0.13 -18.76 15.66
C THR A 221 1.18 -17.83 16.24
N VAL A 222 0.96 -17.40 17.48
CA VAL A 222 1.96 -16.72 18.31
C VAL A 222 2.30 -17.60 19.52
N ALA A 223 3.49 -17.41 20.10
CA ALA A 223 3.87 -18.13 21.31
C ALA A 223 2.94 -17.76 22.48
N GLY A 224 2.39 -18.77 23.15
CA GLY A 224 1.57 -18.61 24.34
C GLY A 224 2.08 -19.43 25.52
N PRO A 225 1.64 -19.10 26.75
CA PRO A 225 2.09 -19.78 27.97
C PRO A 225 1.72 -21.27 28.04
N ALA A 226 0.72 -21.71 27.26
CA ALA A 226 0.26 -23.10 27.18
C ALA A 226 0.49 -23.74 25.79
N GLY A 227 1.29 -23.11 24.93
CA GLY A 227 1.51 -23.52 23.54
C GLY A 227 1.15 -22.43 22.52
N PRO A 228 1.26 -22.73 21.21
CA PRO A 228 0.94 -21.78 20.15
C PRO A 228 -0.54 -21.34 20.18
N ILE A 229 -0.79 -20.03 20.12
CA ILE A 229 -2.12 -19.42 20.11
C ILE A 229 -2.45 -19.02 18.67
N PRO A 230 -3.53 -19.56 18.06
CA PRO A 230 -4.05 -19.12 16.78
C PRO A 230 -4.34 -17.61 16.74
N ILE A 231 -3.90 -16.90 15.70
CA ILE A 231 -4.16 -15.45 15.54
C ILE A 231 -5.08 -15.12 14.36
N ASN A 232 -5.44 -16.11 13.56
CA ASN A 232 -6.39 -15.98 12.47
C ASN A 232 -7.23 -17.26 12.35
N VAL A 233 -8.31 -17.19 11.59
CA VAL A 233 -9.02 -18.38 11.11
C VAL A 233 -8.72 -18.48 9.61
N PRO A 234 -8.12 -19.59 9.15
CA PRO A 234 -7.88 -19.79 7.72
C PRO A 234 -9.16 -19.61 6.91
N GLN A 235 -9.09 -18.83 5.84
CA GLN A 235 -10.19 -18.74 4.90
C GLN A 235 -10.19 -20.00 4.03
N ALA A 236 -11.35 -20.63 3.83
CA ALA A 236 -11.50 -21.74 2.90
C ALA A 236 -11.30 -21.23 1.46
N GLU A 237 -10.60 -22.02 0.63
CA GLU A 237 -10.48 -21.79 -0.82
C GLU A 237 -11.82 -21.82 -1.54
#